data_AF-A0A9E1KXA3-F1
#
_entry.id   AF-A0A9E1KXA3-F1
#
_cell.length_a   1.000
_cell.length_b   1.000
_cell.length_c   1.000
_cell.angle_alpha   90.00
_cell.angle_beta   90.00
_cell.angle_gamma   90.00
#
_symmetry.space_group_name_H-M   'P 1'
#
loop_
_entity.id
_entity.type
_entity.pdbx_description
1 polymer ?
#
loop_
_entity_poly.entity_id
_entity_poly.type
_entity_poly.pdbx_seq_one_letter_code
_entity_poly.pdbx_strand_id
1 'polypeptide(L)'
;MTTQPARIIYTKIDEAPALATYSLLPVIKAFLKDSGVSVETWDISLVGRIIANFPDHLTEDQKIPDFLSQLGDLVKKPEANVIKLPNISASIPQLEGAIKELKSKGYDIPDYPAEAKTEVERALQARFAKVLGSAVNPVLREGNSDRRAAASVKKFGQKNPHRMMKDWPEVSKSCVAHMTAKDFYGNEQSKTMTSARDVKIEFVGDAGTSKVLKEKTALLAGEVIDVSVMNVKALREFYAAQIKIAQENEVLLSLHLKATMMKVSDPIMFGHCVSVYYKDVLEKHAEVIKDLGVNVNNGLGDLYAKIENLPEAKKSEIIYDIEAVYETQPKLAMVDSSKGITNLHVPNNIIIDASMPVVVRDGGRMWGPDDQLQDTIAMVPDRCYATIYQEAIEDCKKHGAFNPSTMGSVSNVGLMAQKAEEYGSHDKTFEAPGEGVIRVVDQGGEVLLELKVETGDIFRMCQTKNAPIQDCL
;
A
#
# COMPACT_ATOMS: atom_id res chain seq x y z
N MET A 1 -38.55 8.66 -20.72
CA MET A 1 -38.66 7.74 -19.57
C MET A 1 -37.83 6.52 -19.91
N THR A 2 -36.78 6.24 -19.13
CA THR A 2 -35.93 5.06 -19.33
C THR A 2 -36.76 3.81 -19.03
N THR A 3 -36.89 2.93 -20.02
CA THR A 3 -37.73 1.72 -19.98
C THR A 3 -37.06 0.53 -19.30
N GLN A 4 -35.85 0.70 -18.74
CA GLN A 4 -35.16 -0.32 -17.97
C GLN A 4 -35.38 -0.12 -16.47
N PRO A 5 -35.71 -1.18 -15.71
CA PRO A 5 -35.81 -1.12 -14.26
C PRO A 5 -34.47 -0.66 -13.67
N ALA A 6 -34.53 0.22 -12.66
CA ALA A 6 -33.33 0.69 -11.98
C ALA A 6 -32.62 -0.50 -11.33
N ARG A 7 -31.33 -0.66 -11.61
CA ARG A 7 -30.55 -1.82 -11.16
C ARG A 7 -29.45 -1.39 -10.21
N ILE A 8 -29.36 -2.07 -9.07
CA ILE A 8 -28.26 -1.95 -8.11
C ILE A 8 -27.36 -3.17 -8.26
N ILE A 9 -26.05 -2.94 -8.43
CA ILE A 9 -25.04 -3.99 -8.31
C ILE A 9 -24.52 -4.00 -6.87
N TYR A 10 -24.74 -5.11 -6.17
CA TYR A 10 -24.24 -5.35 -4.82
C TYR A 10 -23.02 -6.27 -4.88
N THR A 11 -21.86 -5.78 -4.46
CA THR A 11 -20.62 -6.55 -4.64
C THR A 11 -20.53 -7.74 -3.68
N LYS A 12 -20.33 -8.95 -4.21
CA LYS A 12 -19.91 -10.12 -3.43
C LYS A 12 -18.39 -10.07 -3.27
N ILE A 13 -17.93 -10.15 -2.02
CA ILE A 13 -16.55 -9.86 -1.60
C ILE A 13 -16.06 -10.92 -0.61
N ASP A 14 -15.10 -10.58 0.25
CA ASP A 14 -14.34 -11.49 1.10
C ASP A 14 -14.67 -11.35 2.60
N GLU A 15 -14.29 -12.36 3.40
CA GLU A 15 -14.20 -12.30 4.87
C GLU A 15 -15.48 -11.83 5.59
N ALA A 16 -15.34 -11.00 6.63
CA ALA A 16 -16.45 -10.55 7.47
C ALA A 16 -17.57 -9.83 6.70
N PRO A 17 -17.30 -8.88 5.80
CA PRO A 17 -18.38 -8.26 5.04
C PRO A 17 -19.07 -9.24 4.06
N ALA A 18 -18.41 -10.32 3.64
CA ALA A 18 -19.07 -11.38 2.87
C ALA A 18 -20.09 -12.12 3.74
N LEU A 19 -19.70 -12.50 4.96
CA LEU A 19 -20.60 -13.13 5.94
C LEU A 19 -21.80 -12.23 6.25
N ALA A 20 -21.57 -10.93 6.47
CA ALA A 20 -22.65 -9.97 6.70
C ALA A 20 -23.63 -9.89 5.51
N THR A 21 -23.11 -9.99 4.28
CA THR A 21 -23.92 -9.98 3.06
C THR A 21 -24.91 -11.13 3.00
N TYR A 22 -24.54 -12.34 3.46
CA TYR A 22 -25.46 -13.48 3.50
C TYR A 22 -26.70 -13.22 4.37
N SER A 23 -26.56 -12.41 5.43
CA SER A 23 -27.67 -12.03 6.31
C SER A 23 -28.45 -10.83 5.77
N LEU A 24 -27.75 -9.77 5.38
CA LEU A 24 -28.37 -8.48 5.07
C LEU A 24 -28.97 -8.41 3.65
N LEU A 25 -28.34 -9.05 2.66
CA LEU A 25 -28.77 -8.93 1.26
C LEU A 25 -30.18 -9.50 1.01
N PRO A 26 -30.59 -10.65 1.58
CA PRO A 26 -31.98 -11.13 1.47
C PRO A 26 -32.99 -10.11 2.00
N VAL A 27 -32.66 -9.43 3.11
CA VAL A 27 -33.50 -8.36 3.68
C VAL A 27 -33.61 -7.20 2.69
N ILE A 28 -32.49 -6.69 2.16
CA ILE A 28 -32.50 -5.61 1.15
C ILE A 28 -33.37 -5.98 -0.05
N LYS A 29 -33.20 -7.19 -0.59
CA LYS A 29 -33.99 -7.68 -1.73
C LYS A 29 -35.49 -7.75 -1.40
N ALA A 30 -35.85 -8.20 -0.20
CA ALA A 30 -37.25 -8.26 0.23
C ALA A 30 -37.88 -6.87 0.34
N PHE A 31 -37.16 -5.89 0.88
CA PHE A 31 -37.63 -4.51 1.00
C PHE A 31 -37.83 -3.82 -0.36
N LEU A 32 -37.07 -4.22 -1.39
CA LEU A 32 -37.10 -3.61 -2.72
C LEU A 32 -38.02 -4.33 -3.72
N LYS A 33 -38.61 -5.47 -3.34
CA LYS A 33 -39.33 -6.39 -4.25
C LYS A 33 -40.34 -5.69 -5.18
N ASP A 34 -41.13 -4.76 -4.64
CA ASP A 34 -42.22 -4.08 -5.36
C ASP A 34 -41.87 -2.63 -5.74
N SER A 35 -40.59 -2.24 -5.61
CA SER A 35 -40.13 -0.87 -5.90
C SER A 35 -39.72 -0.64 -7.36
N GLY A 36 -39.70 -1.70 -8.19
CA GLY A 36 -39.15 -1.63 -9.54
C GLY A 36 -37.62 -1.55 -9.61
N VAL A 37 -36.94 -1.73 -8.46
CA VAL A 37 -35.48 -1.77 -8.35
C VAL A 37 -34.99 -3.21 -8.23
N SER A 38 -34.13 -3.65 -9.14
CA SER A 38 -33.48 -4.96 -9.05
C SER A 38 -32.14 -4.86 -8.31
N VAL A 39 -31.79 -5.91 -7.57
CA VAL A 39 -30.48 -6.03 -6.91
C VAL A 39 -29.78 -7.29 -7.40
N GLU A 40 -28.71 -7.09 -8.18
CA GLU A 40 -27.85 -8.16 -8.70
C GLU A 40 -26.57 -8.25 -7.89
N THR A 41 -25.98 -9.46 -7.84
CA THR A 41 -24.72 -9.70 -7.14
C THR A 41 -23.63 -10.02 -8.15
N TRP A 42 -22.56 -9.22 -8.15
CA TRP A 42 -21.40 -9.44 -8.99
C TRP A 42 -20.19 -9.77 -8.10
N ASP A 43 -19.52 -10.87 -8.42
CA ASP A 43 -18.45 -11.44 -7.59
C ASP A 43 -17.10 -10.82 -7.91
N ILE A 44 -16.58 -10.04 -6.97
CA ILE A 44 -15.25 -9.42 -7.03
C ILE A 44 -14.36 -9.86 -5.87
N SER A 45 -14.73 -10.96 -5.20
CA SER A 45 -13.87 -11.63 -4.21
C SER A 45 -12.51 -12.00 -4.81
N LEU A 46 -11.52 -12.26 -3.97
CA LEU A 46 -10.21 -12.74 -4.41
C LEU A 46 -10.34 -14.01 -5.25
N VAL A 47 -11.08 -15.00 -4.75
CA VAL A 47 -11.30 -16.26 -5.47
C VAL A 47 -12.06 -16.06 -6.78
N GLY A 48 -13.08 -15.20 -6.80
CA GLY A 48 -13.82 -14.90 -8.02
C GLY A 48 -12.93 -14.28 -9.09
N ARG A 49 -12.07 -13.32 -8.70
CA ARG A 49 -11.12 -12.69 -9.62
C ARG A 49 -10.06 -13.65 -10.12
N ILE A 50 -9.58 -14.59 -9.29
CA ILE A 50 -8.66 -15.66 -9.72
C ILE A 50 -9.36 -16.53 -10.78
N ILE A 51 -10.53 -17.08 -10.48
CA ILE A 51 -11.28 -17.95 -11.41
C ILE A 51 -11.52 -17.23 -12.75
N ALA A 52 -12.01 -15.99 -12.72
CA ALA A 52 -12.28 -15.21 -13.92
C ALA A 52 -11.04 -14.93 -14.77
N ASN A 53 -9.87 -14.78 -14.13
CA ASN A 53 -8.63 -14.55 -14.85
C ASN A 53 -7.97 -15.84 -15.34
N PHE A 54 -8.34 -17.03 -14.86
CA PHE A 54 -7.75 -18.32 -15.22
C PHE A 54 -8.77 -19.35 -15.78
N PRO A 55 -9.54 -19.02 -16.84
CA PRO A 55 -10.58 -19.92 -17.34
C PRO A 55 -10.07 -21.12 -18.15
N ASP A 56 -8.80 -21.11 -18.59
CA ASP A 56 -8.30 -22.01 -19.66
C ASP A 56 -8.36 -23.50 -19.30
N HIS A 57 -8.19 -23.83 -18.02
CA HIS A 57 -8.17 -25.20 -17.49
C HIS A 57 -9.39 -25.51 -16.60
N LEU A 58 -10.40 -24.64 -16.62
CA LEU A 58 -11.61 -24.82 -15.84
C LEU A 58 -12.72 -25.48 -16.67
N THR A 59 -13.53 -26.31 -16.02
CA THR A 59 -14.78 -26.81 -16.62
C THR A 59 -15.77 -25.66 -16.85
N GLU A 60 -16.75 -25.85 -17.74
CA GLU A 60 -17.76 -24.81 -18.01
C GLU A 60 -18.53 -24.39 -16.75
N ASP A 61 -18.82 -25.34 -15.84
CA ASP A 61 -19.53 -25.06 -14.58
C ASP A 61 -18.65 -24.34 -13.54
N GLN A 62 -17.32 -24.40 -13.67
CA GLN A 62 -16.37 -23.70 -12.81
C GLN A 62 -16.08 -22.27 -13.29
N LYS A 63 -16.31 -21.98 -14.58
CA LYS A 63 -16.05 -20.66 -15.14
C LYS A 63 -17.06 -19.65 -14.58
N ILE A 64 -16.57 -18.47 -14.25
CA ILE A 64 -17.41 -17.33 -13.90
C ILE A 64 -17.05 -16.13 -14.78
N PRO A 65 -18.00 -15.21 -15.04
CA PRO A 65 -17.71 -13.99 -15.76
C PRO A 65 -16.69 -13.12 -15.03
N ASP A 66 -15.88 -12.37 -15.78
CA ASP A 66 -15.02 -11.32 -15.22
C ASP A 66 -15.85 -10.09 -14.84
N PHE A 67 -16.47 -10.18 -13.66
CA PHE A 67 -17.30 -9.13 -13.11
C PHE A 67 -16.52 -7.87 -12.74
N LEU A 68 -15.21 -7.94 -12.49
CA LEU A 68 -14.42 -6.75 -12.22
C LEU A 68 -14.26 -5.92 -13.49
N SER A 69 -13.94 -6.57 -14.61
CA SER A 69 -13.88 -5.91 -15.91
C SER A 69 -15.24 -5.35 -16.33
N GLN A 70 -16.31 -6.13 -16.15
CA GLN A 70 -17.68 -5.65 -16.42
C GLN A 70 -18.07 -4.47 -15.53
N LEU A 71 -17.69 -4.46 -14.24
CA LEU A 71 -17.92 -3.31 -13.37
C LEU A 71 -17.15 -2.09 -13.86
N GLY A 72 -15.91 -2.26 -14.30
CA GLY A 72 -15.08 -1.19 -14.87
C GLY A 72 -15.71 -0.54 -16.10
N ASP A 73 -16.44 -1.31 -16.90
CA ASP A 73 -17.23 -0.76 -18.01
C ASP A 73 -18.53 -0.11 -17.53
N LEU A 74 -19.19 -0.70 -16.52
CA LEU A 74 -20.44 -0.18 -15.97
C LEU A 74 -20.24 1.19 -15.33
N VAL A 75 -19.22 1.39 -14.49
CA VAL A 75 -19.00 2.64 -13.74
C VAL A 75 -18.71 3.85 -14.63
N LYS A 76 -18.46 3.64 -15.92
CA LYS A 76 -18.30 4.71 -16.93
C LYS A 76 -19.61 5.09 -17.61
N LYS A 77 -20.71 4.45 -17.24
CA LYS A 77 -22.04 4.67 -17.81
C LYS A 77 -22.95 5.40 -16.83
N PRO A 78 -23.85 6.27 -17.31
CA PRO A 78 -24.75 7.04 -16.45
C PRO A 78 -25.71 6.17 -15.64
N GLU A 79 -26.03 4.96 -16.09
CA GLU A 79 -26.88 4.01 -15.37
C GLU A 79 -26.18 3.26 -14.21
N ALA A 80 -24.89 3.51 -13.95
CA ALA A 80 -24.15 2.83 -12.90
C ALA A 80 -24.73 3.12 -11.50
N ASN A 81 -25.11 2.07 -10.78
CA ASN A 81 -25.46 2.14 -9.37
C ASN A 81 -24.86 0.93 -8.65
N VAL A 82 -23.78 1.18 -7.92
CA VAL A 82 -22.94 0.12 -7.32
C VAL A 82 -22.83 0.34 -5.82
N ILE A 83 -23.21 -0.66 -5.04
CA ILE A 83 -22.92 -0.74 -3.61
C ILE A 83 -21.66 -1.59 -3.44
N LYS A 84 -20.53 -0.91 -3.23
CA LYS A 84 -19.20 -1.52 -3.06
C LYS A 84 -18.89 -1.74 -1.58
N LEU A 85 -18.74 -3.00 -1.18
CA LEU A 85 -18.31 -3.41 0.16
C LEU A 85 -16.79 -3.57 0.22
N PRO A 86 -16.14 -3.52 1.40
CA PRO A 86 -14.71 -3.80 1.54
C PRO A 86 -14.33 -5.18 0.97
N ASN A 87 -13.17 -5.27 0.31
CA ASN A 87 -12.65 -6.51 -0.28
C ASN A 87 -11.15 -6.63 0.00
N ILE A 88 -10.59 -7.83 -0.17
CA ILE A 88 -9.16 -8.09 -0.01
C ILE A 88 -8.36 -7.41 -1.13
N SER A 89 -7.33 -6.65 -0.74
CA SER A 89 -6.19 -6.30 -1.58
C SER A 89 -5.07 -7.31 -1.32
N ALA A 90 -4.99 -8.36 -2.14
CA ALA A 90 -4.28 -9.58 -1.76
C ALA A 90 -2.76 -9.40 -1.73
N SER A 91 -2.14 -9.82 -0.62
CA SER A 91 -0.71 -10.12 -0.56
C SER A 91 -0.39 -11.44 -1.27
N ILE A 92 0.90 -11.71 -1.52
CA ILE A 92 1.33 -12.99 -2.11
C ILE A 92 0.89 -14.19 -1.24
N PRO A 93 1.10 -14.21 0.10
CA PRO A 93 0.62 -15.32 0.92
C PRO A 93 -0.90 -15.53 0.87
N GLN A 94 -1.69 -14.45 0.80
CA GLN A 94 -3.14 -14.55 0.65
C GLN A 94 -3.54 -15.13 -0.71
N LEU A 95 -2.84 -14.74 -1.78
CA LEU A 95 -3.05 -15.31 -3.11
C LEU A 95 -2.73 -16.81 -3.11
N GLU A 96 -1.58 -17.22 -2.60
CA GLU A 96 -1.17 -18.64 -2.54
C GLU A 96 -2.12 -19.47 -1.69
N GLY A 97 -2.59 -18.94 -0.56
CA GLY A 97 -3.62 -19.56 0.25
C GLY A 97 -4.93 -19.76 -0.51
N ALA A 98 -5.38 -18.74 -1.25
CA ALA A 98 -6.58 -18.83 -2.09
C ALA A 98 -6.42 -19.85 -3.24
N ILE A 99 -5.26 -19.89 -3.89
CA ILE A 99 -4.95 -20.88 -4.94
C ILE A 99 -5.00 -22.30 -4.36
N LYS A 100 -4.37 -22.52 -3.19
CA LYS A 100 -4.38 -23.82 -2.51
C LYS A 100 -5.79 -24.27 -2.16
N GLU A 101 -6.64 -23.36 -1.68
CA GLU A 101 -8.05 -23.67 -1.39
C GLU A 101 -8.85 -23.98 -2.67
N LEU A 102 -8.63 -23.23 -3.76
CA LEU A 102 -9.27 -23.50 -5.05
C LEU A 102 -8.86 -24.88 -5.60
N LYS A 103 -7.57 -25.21 -5.56
CA LYS A 103 -7.06 -26.51 -5.97
C LYS A 103 -7.66 -27.66 -5.17
N SER A 104 -7.81 -27.53 -3.85
CA SER A 104 -8.45 -28.56 -3.02
C SER A 104 -9.93 -28.78 -3.35
N LYS A 105 -10.57 -27.81 -4.02
CA LYS A 105 -11.94 -27.89 -4.54
C LYS A 105 -12.01 -28.29 -6.02
N GLY A 106 -10.90 -28.71 -6.63
CA GLY A 106 -10.85 -29.25 -7.99
C GLY A 106 -10.72 -28.19 -9.10
N TYR A 107 -10.33 -26.95 -8.78
CA TYR A 107 -10.01 -25.94 -9.79
C TYR A 107 -8.55 -26.09 -10.23
N ASP A 108 -8.32 -26.34 -11.52
CA ASP A 108 -6.97 -26.46 -12.09
C ASP A 108 -6.37 -25.07 -12.36
N ILE A 109 -5.91 -24.42 -11.30
CA ILE A 109 -5.27 -23.09 -11.32
C ILE A 109 -3.76 -23.29 -11.13
N PRO A 110 -2.88 -22.67 -11.93
CA PRO A 110 -1.44 -22.78 -11.72
C PRO A 110 -0.99 -22.19 -10.38
N ASP A 111 0.14 -22.66 -9.84
CA ASP A 111 0.77 -22.01 -8.68
C ASP A 111 1.35 -20.65 -9.07
N TYR A 112 1.47 -19.75 -8.09
CA TYR A 112 2.14 -18.48 -8.28
C TYR A 112 3.67 -18.69 -8.34
N PRO A 113 4.36 -18.33 -9.43
CA PRO A 113 5.81 -18.48 -9.51
C PRO A 113 6.46 -17.32 -8.74
N ALA A 114 6.92 -17.57 -7.52
CA ALA A 114 7.57 -16.54 -6.68
C ALA A 114 8.83 -15.95 -7.35
N GLU A 115 9.62 -16.79 -8.04
CA GLU A 115 10.75 -16.37 -8.86
C GLU A 115 10.50 -16.73 -10.33
N ALA A 116 10.26 -15.72 -11.18
CA ALA A 116 10.10 -15.96 -12.62
C ALA A 116 11.44 -15.93 -13.35
N LYS A 117 11.90 -17.09 -13.81
CA LYS A 117 13.17 -17.26 -14.56
C LYS A 117 12.91 -17.33 -16.06
N THR A 118 11.74 -17.83 -16.45
CA THR A 118 11.31 -18.03 -17.84
C THR A 118 10.30 -16.97 -18.29
N GLU A 119 10.13 -16.83 -19.60
CA GLU A 119 9.10 -15.95 -20.18
C GLU A 119 7.68 -16.42 -19.82
N VAL A 120 7.47 -17.74 -19.73
CA VAL A 120 6.19 -18.34 -19.31
C VAL A 120 5.85 -17.96 -17.87
N GLU A 121 6.81 -18.06 -16.95
CA GLU A 121 6.61 -17.64 -15.56
C GLU A 121 6.37 -16.13 -15.44
N ARG A 122 7.07 -15.30 -16.24
CA ARG A 122 6.84 -13.85 -16.26
C ARG A 122 5.44 -13.51 -16.79
N ALA A 123 4.97 -14.18 -17.83
CA ALA A 123 3.61 -14.03 -18.34
C ALA A 123 2.57 -14.46 -17.29
N LEU A 124 2.85 -15.53 -16.54
CA LEU A 124 2.02 -16.01 -15.46
C LEU A 124 1.97 -15.02 -14.28
N GLN A 125 3.11 -14.45 -13.86
CA GLN A 125 3.15 -13.36 -12.87
C GLN A 125 2.34 -12.15 -13.34
N ALA A 126 2.46 -11.75 -14.61
CA ALA A 126 1.71 -10.63 -15.16
C ALA A 126 0.20 -10.87 -15.14
N ARG A 127 -0.24 -12.12 -15.30
CA ARG A 127 -1.65 -12.52 -15.17
C ARG A 127 -2.12 -12.44 -13.72
N PHE A 128 -1.36 -12.98 -12.77
CA PHE A 128 -1.66 -12.85 -11.33
C PHE A 128 -1.60 -11.41 -10.82
N ALA A 129 -0.78 -10.55 -11.43
CA ALA A 129 -0.70 -9.13 -11.08
C ALA A 129 -2.04 -8.39 -11.28
N LYS A 130 -2.98 -8.93 -12.07
CA LYS A 130 -4.36 -8.41 -12.20
C LYS A 130 -5.23 -8.67 -10.98
N VAL A 131 -4.85 -9.61 -10.11
CA VAL A 131 -5.62 -9.97 -8.90
C VAL A 131 -4.89 -9.66 -7.59
N LEU A 132 -3.59 -9.38 -7.66
CA LEU A 132 -2.76 -8.96 -6.52
C LEU A 132 -2.96 -7.48 -6.15
N GLY A 133 -2.76 -7.17 -4.87
CA GLY A 133 -2.85 -5.82 -4.33
C GLY A 133 -4.21 -5.18 -4.52
N SER A 134 -4.25 -3.84 -4.58
CA SER A 134 -5.48 -3.07 -4.78
C SER A 134 -5.95 -3.12 -6.25
N ALA A 135 -6.36 -4.29 -6.73
CA ALA A 135 -6.84 -4.48 -8.11
C ALA A 135 -8.23 -3.88 -8.37
N VAL A 136 -9.10 -3.84 -7.35
CA VAL A 136 -10.51 -3.46 -7.51
C VAL A 136 -10.72 -1.95 -7.53
N ASN A 137 -10.23 -1.22 -6.52
CA ASN A 137 -10.51 0.21 -6.37
C ASN A 137 -10.10 1.06 -7.59
N PRO A 138 -8.93 0.85 -8.22
CA PRO A 138 -8.52 1.62 -9.39
C PRO A 138 -9.38 1.40 -10.63
N VAL A 139 -10.19 0.34 -10.65
CA VAL A 139 -11.14 0.05 -11.75
C VAL A 139 -12.50 0.71 -11.48
N LEU A 140 -12.91 0.79 -10.21
CA LEU A 140 -14.24 1.31 -9.84
C LEU A 140 -14.28 2.82 -9.60
N ARG A 141 -13.14 3.45 -9.25
CA ARG A 141 -13.04 4.87 -8.91
C ARG A 141 -12.90 5.75 -10.16
N GLU A 142 -13.98 5.85 -10.92
CA GLU A 142 -14.11 6.73 -12.10
C GLU A 142 -14.71 8.10 -11.75
N GLY A 143 -14.78 8.44 -10.45
CA GLY A 143 -15.17 9.75 -9.94
C GLY A 143 -14.41 10.07 -8.64
N ASN A 144 -14.52 11.32 -8.18
CA ASN A 144 -13.85 11.76 -6.96
C ASN A 144 -14.60 11.34 -5.68
N SER A 145 -13.96 11.54 -4.53
CA SER A 145 -14.44 11.03 -3.24
C SER A 145 -15.14 12.11 -2.43
N ASP A 146 -16.46 11.98 -2.17
CA ASP A 146 -17.13 12.61 -1.01
C ASP A 146 -17.11 11.63 0.17
N ARG A 147 -16.30 11.91 1.18
CA ARG A 147 -16.22 11.08 2.40
C ARG A 147 -16.44 11.92 3.65
N ARG A 148 -17.50 11.57 4.38
CA ARG A 148 -17.92 12.27 5.61
C ARG A 148 -18.67 11.35 6.54
N ALA A 149 -18.58 11.61 7.85
CA ALA A 149 -19.43 10.96 8.82
C ALA A 149 -20.88 11.45 8.68
N ALA A 150 -21.84 10.52 8.65
CA ALA A 150 -23.25 10.89 8.66
C ALA A 150 -23.61 11.64 9.96
N ALA A 151 -24.51 12.63 9.88
CA ALA A 151 -24.89 13.44 11.04
C ALA A 151 -25.46 12.61 12.19
N SER A 152 -26.20 11.53 11.89
CA SER A 152 -26.70 10.58 12.89
C SER A 152 -25.56 9.85 13.61
N VAL A 153 -24.55 9.38 12.87
CA VAL A 153 -23.35 8.72 13.42
C VAL A 153 -22.55 9.70 14.29
N LYS A 154 -22.36 10.94 13.84
CA LYS A 154 -21.67 11.97 14.63
C LYS A 154 -22.40 12.26 15.95
N LYS A 155 -23.72 12.48 15.90
CA LYS A 155 -24.54 12.71 17.11
C LYS A 155 -24.51 11.50 18.04
N PHE A 156 -24.52 10.29 17.50
CA PHE A 156 -24.38 9.07 18.30
C PHE A 156 -23.02 9.02 19.01
N GLY A 157 -21.92 9.27 18.29
CA GLY A 157 -20.57 9.31 18.87
C GLY A 157 -20.39 10.41 19.90
N GLN A 158 -21.08 11.55 19.75
CA GLN A 158 -21.07 12.62 20.75
C GLN A 158 -21.78 12.23 22.04
N LYS A 159 -22.94 11.55 21.92
CA LYS A 159 -23.71 11.04 23.07
C LYS A 159 -23.07 9.83 23.74
N ASN A 160 -22.32 9.04 22.98
CA ASN A 160 -21.69 7.80 23.41
C ASN A 160 -20.19 7.85 23.04
N PRO A 161 -19.39 8.74 23.67
CA PRO A 161 -17.98 8.87 23.33
C PRO A 161 -17.26 7.54 23.58
N HIS A 162 -16.48 7.10 22.59
CA HIS A 162 -15.74 5.86 22.71
C HIS A 162 -14.64 5.97 23.77
N ARG A 163 -14.34 4.85 24.45
CA ARG A 163 -13.29 4.79 25.49
C ARG A 163 -11.89 4.51 24.95
N MET A 164 -11.73 4.51 23.63
CA MET A 164 -10.45 4.20 22.97
C MET A 164 -9.47 5.37 22.99
N MET A 165 -9.94 6.61 23.17
CA MET A 165 -9.05 7.76 23.27
C MET A 165 -8.27 7.68 24.58
N LYS A 166 -6.94 7.66 24.49
CA LYS A 166 -6.05 7.66 25.66
C LYS A 166 -5.56 9.05 25.93
N ASP A 167 -5.29 9.32 27.20
CA ASP A 167 -4.66 10.56 27.61
C ASP A 167 -3.24 10.65 27.05
N TRP A 168 -2.87 11.86 26.68
CA TRP A 168 -1.52 12.21 26.24
C TRP A 168 -0.64 12.46 27.45
N PRO A 169 0.58 11.88 27.52
CA PRO A 169 1.52 12.16 28.59
C PRO A 169 1.85 13.66 28.67
N GLU A 170 1.99 14.20 29.90
CA GLU A 170 2.38 15.61 30.10
C GLU A 170 3.72 15.95 29.43
N VAL A 171 4.64 14.98 29.40
CA VAL A 171 5.92 15.05 28.70
C VAL A 171 6.04 13.84 27.77
N SER A 172 5.42 13.92 26.58
CA SER A 172 5.57 12.89 25.55
C SER A 172 6.81 13.15 24.69
N LYS A 173 7.64 12.13 24.54
CA LYS A 173 8.80 12.09 23.63
C LYS A 173 8.42 11.69 22.20
N SER A 174 7.16 11.31 21.96
CA SER A 174 6.75 10.80 20.65
C SER A 174 6.82 11.85 19.55
N CYS A 175 7.27 11.47 18.37
CA CYS A 175 7.29 12.34 17.20
C CYS A 175 7.19 11.53 15.92
N VAL A 176 6.87 12.22 14.83
CA VAL A 176 7.04 11.72 13.48
C VAL A 176 8.41 12.13 12.99
N ALA A 177 9.23 11.14 12.63
CA ALA A 177 10.50 11.38 11.98
C ALA A 177 10.36 11.22 10.47
N HIS A 178 10.87 12.20 9.72
CA HIS A 178 10.90 12.19 8.26
C HIS A 178 12.25 12.72 7.76
N MET A 179 12.60 12.43 6.51
CA MET A 179 13.79 12.97 5.87
C MET A 179 13.70 14.51 5.77
N THR A 180 14.83 15.19 5.61
CA THR A 180 14.87 16.67 5.50
C THR A 180 15.36 17.16 4.13
N ALA A 181 15.79 16.25 3.28
CA ALA A 181 16.18 16.47 1.89
C ALA A 181 16.22 15.12 1.16
N LYS A 182 16.27 15.16 -0.18
CA LYS A 182 16.48 13.99 -1.06
C LYS A 182 15.44 12.86 -0.97
N ASP A 183 14.28 13.14 -0.40
CA ASP A 183 13.08 12.32 -0.48
C ASP A 183 12.28 12.67 -1.75
N PHE A 184 11.11 12.04 -1.97
CA PHE A 184 10.30 12.36 -3.15
C PHE A 184 9.89 13.82 -3.14
N TYR A 185 9.45 14.34 -1.99
CA TYR A 185 9.12 15.76 -1.79
C TYR A 185 10.25 16.69 -2.20
N GLY A 186 11.49 16.42 -1.75
CA GLY A 186 12.63 17.30 -1.97
C GLY A 186 13.16 17.32 -3.40
N ASN A 187 12.79 16.35 -4.23
CA ASN A 187 13.28 16.17 -5.59
C ASN A 187 12.19 16.32 -6.66
N GLU A 188 10.96 16.66 -6.29
CA GLU A 188 9.84 16.68 -7.22
C GLU A 188 9.99 17.76 -8.30
N GLN A 189 9.69 17.38 -9.54
CA GLN A 189 9.46 18.29 -10.66
C GLN A 189 8.12 17.98 -11.29
N SER A 190 7.37 19.01 -11.70
CA SER A 190 6.05 18.85 -12.32
C SER A 190 5.90 19.69 -13.58
N LYS A 191 5.09 19.21 -14.53
CA LYS A 191 4.76 19.88 -15.79
C LYS A 191 3.30 19.65 -16.15
N THR A 192 2.60 20.71 -16.55
CA THR A 192 1.28 20.61 -17.18
C THR A 192 1.43 20.53 -18.70
N MET A 193 0.82 19.54 -19.31
CA MET A 193 0.94 19.27 -20.74
C MET A 193 0.09 20.25 -21.56
N THR A 194 0.68 20.86 -22.58
CA THR A 194 -0.02 21.78 -23.49
C THR A 194 -0.73 21.08 -24.65
N SER A 195 -0.28 19.87 -25.00
CA SER A 195 -0.84 19.05 -26.07
C SER A 195 -0.76 17.57 -25.70
N ALA A 196 -1.70 16.78 -26.24
CA ALA A 196 -1.64 15.33 -26.11
C ALA A 196 -0.42 14.78 -26.86
N ARG A 197 0.33 13.88 -26.22
CA ARG A 197 1.49 13.21 -26.81
C ARG A 197 1.82 11.93 -26.05
N ASP A 198 2.50 11.02 -26.72
CA ASP A 198 3.08 9.85 -26.08
C ASP A 198 4.49 10.17 -25.57
N VAL A 199 4.82 9.66 -24.39
CA VAL A 199 6.15 9.78 -23.79
C VAL A 199 6.73 8.43 -23.45
N LYS A 200 8.06 8.36 -23.42
CA LYS A 200 8.86 7.22 -23.01
C LYS A 200 9.66 7.60 -21.77
N ILE A 201 9.85 6.66 -20.85
CA ILE A 201 10.73 6.81 -19.69
C ILE A 201 12.00 6.01 -19.94
N GLU A 202 13.15 6.65 -19.90
CA GLU A 202 14.44 5.99 -20.10
C GLU A 202 15.49 6.43 -19.10
N PHE A 203 16.40 5.50 -18.80
CA PHE A 203 17.62 5.75 -18.06
C PHE A 203 18.77 5.99 -19.05
N VAL A 204 19.60 6.99 -18.74
CA VAL A 204 20.87 7.28 -19.41
C VAL A 204 21.95 7.30 -18.33
N GLY A 205 22.80 6.29 -18.33
CA GLY A 205 23.90 6.15 -17.37
C GLY A 205 25.08 7.04 -17.73
N ASP A 206 25.85 7.43 -16.71
CA ASP A 206 27.06 8.27 -16.89
C ASP A 206 28.12 7.60 -17.79
N ALA A 207 28.10 6.26 -17.86
CA ALA A 207 28.96 5.47 -18.74
C ALA A 207 28.47 5.38 -20.20
N GLY A 208 27.43 6.15 -20.58
CA GLY A 208 26.85 6.15 -21.93
C GLY A 208 25.91 4.98 -22.23
N THR A 209 25.58 4.15 -21.23
CA THR A 209 24.55 3.10 -21.37
C THR A 209 23.16 3.73 -21.34
N SER A 210 22.22 3.18 -22.11
CA SER A 210 20.82 3.60 -22.05
C SER A 210 19.90 2.39 -21.93
N LYS A 211 18.83 2.54 -21.15
CA LYS A 211 17.82 1.51 -20.93
C LYS A 211 16.44 2.15 -20.93
N VAL A 212 15.55 1.65 -21.78
CA VAL A 212 14.14 2.03 -21.70
C VAL A 212 13.52 1.37 -20.48
N LEU A 213 12.92 2.17 -19.61
CA LEU A 213 12.21 1.71 -18.42
C LEU A 213 10.71 1.52 -18.73
N LYS A 214 10.15 2.38 -19.58
CA LYS A 214 8.79 2.27 -20.10
C LYS A 214 8.69 2.85 -21.50
N GLU A 215 8.36 1.99 -22.46
CA GLU A 215 8.28 2.35 -23.89
C GLU A 215 7.24 3.42 -24.21
N LYS A 216 6.08 3.38 -23.54
CA LYS A 216 4.97 4.27 -23.87
C LYS A 216 4.09 4.60 -22.65
N THR A 217 3.82 5.89 -22.49
CA THR A 217 2.78 6.46 -21.63
C THR A 217 2.05 7.52 -22.42
N ALA A 218 0.74 7.36 -22.63
CA ALA A 218 -0.07 8.35 -23.31
C ALA A 218 -0.44 9.49 -22.35
N LEU A 219 -0.23 10.73 -22.77
CA LEU A 219 -0.60 11.95 -22.04
C LEU A 219 -1.65 12.75 -22.80
N LEU A 220 -2.56 13.39 -22.07
CA LEU A 220 -3.60 14.27 -22.60
C LEU A 220 -3.17 15.74 -22.51
N ALA A 221 -3.81 16.60 -23.31
CA ALA A 221 -3.71 18.04 -23.12
C ALA A 221 -4.33 18.43 -21.76
N GLY A 222 -3.65 19.30 -21.01
CA GLY A 222 -4.02 19.70 -19.66
C GLY A 222 -3.71 18.67 -18.57
N GLU A 223 -3.15 17.51 -18.91
CA GLU A 223 -2.69 16.54 -17.90
C GLU A 223 -1.47 17.07 -17.15
N VAL A 224 -1.46 16.91 -15.83
CA VAL A 224 -0.31 17.18 -14.97
C VAL A 224 0.49 15.89 -14.85
N ILE A 225 1.80 16.00 -15.09
CA ILE A 225 2.77 14.94 -14.82
C ILE A 225 3.80 15.46 -13.83
N ASP A 226 4.31 14.56 -12.99
CA ASP A 226 5.36 14.84 -12.04
C ASP A 226 6.32 13.67 -11.97
N VAL A 227 7.59 13.97 -11.69
CA VAL A 227 8.64 13.00 -11.41
C VAL A 227 9.29 13.32 -10.08
N SER A 228 9.66 12.31 -9.33
CA SER A 228 10.39 12.44 -8.08
C SER A 228 11.30 11.23 -7.86
N VAL A 229 12.33 11.41 -7.04
CA VAL A 229 13.26 10.34 -6.67
C VAL A 229 13.49 10.32 -5.16
N MET A 230 13.41 9.13 -4.57
CA MET A 230 13.88 8.86 -3.21
C MET A 230 15.32 8.39 -3.28
N ASN A 231 16.25 9.17 -2.74
CA ASN A 231 17.65 8.78 -2.69
C ASN A 231 17.87 7.73 -1.60
N VAL A 232 18.24 6.52 -1.99
CA VAL A 232 18.35 5.37 -1.08
C VAL A 232 19.49 5.54 -0.10
N LYS A 233 20.60 6.17 -0.50
CA LYS A 233 21.69 6.47 0.43
C LYS A 233 21.22 7.38 1.56
N ALA A 234 20.57 8.50 1.23
CA ALA A 234 20.00 9.42 2.22
C ALA A 234 18.91 8.75 3.08
N LEU A 235 18.07 7.89 2.49
CA LEU A 235 17.07 7.11 3.22
C LEU A 235 17.71 6.19 4.27
N ARG A 236 18.80 5.50 3.92
CA ARG A 236 19.53 4.61 4.84
C ARG A 236 20.23 5.40 5.95
N GLU A 237 20.80 6.55 5.63
CA GLU A 237 21.37 7.49 6.61
C GLU A 237 20.30 8.00 7.58
N PHE A 238 19.11 8.33 7.07
CA PHE A 238 17.95 8.70 7.88
C PHE A 238 17.55 7.57 8.84
N TYR A 239 17.37 6.34 8.36
CA TYR A 239 17.03 5.22 9.22
C TYR A 239 18.07 4.97 10.31
N ALA A 240 19.36 4.98 9.96
CA ALA A 240 20.44 4.80 10.94
C ALA A 240 20.42 5.90 12.01
N ALA A 241 20.16 7.16 11.62
CA ALA A 241 20.02 8.26 12.56
C ALA A 241 18.81 8.10 13.49
N GLN A 242 17.65 7.72 12.96
CA GLN A 242 16.44 7.56 13.79
C GLN A 242 16.53 6.36 14.73
N ILE A 243 17.16 5.27 14.31
CA ILE A 243 17.50 4.14 15.18
C ILE A 243 18.33 4.62 16.39
N LYS A 244 19.38 5.39 16.14
CA LYS A 244 20.22 5.94 17.21
C LYS A 244 19.44 6.89 18.13
N ILE A 245 18.62 7.78 17.57
CA ILE A 245 17.80 8.72 18.35
C ILE A 245 16.77 7.98 19.20
N ALA A 246 16.14 6.92 18.68
CA ALA A 246 15.21 6.11 19.46
C ALA A 246 15.90 5.42 20.64
N GLN A 247 17.12 4.90 20.43
CA GLN A 247 17.93 4.30 21.48
C GLN A 247 18.29 5.32 22.57
N GLU A 248 18.80 6.48 22.19
CA GLU A 248 19.22 7.54 23.12
C GLU A 248 18.04 8.11 23.94
N ASN A 249 16.84 8.13 23.36
CA ASN A 249 15.65 8.63 24.04
C ASN A 249 14.86 7.56 24.79
N GLU A 250 15.26 6.28 24.69
CA GLU A 250 14.58 5.13 25.27
C GLU A 250 13.10 5.04 24.87
N VAL A 251 12.83 5.20 23.57
CA VAL A 251 11.48 5.13 22.98
C VAL A 251 11.41 4.04 21.93
N LEU A 252 10.19 3.59 21.60
CA LEU A 252 9.99 2.61 20.54
C LEU A 252 10.33 3.20 19.18
N LEU A 253 10.96 2.41 18.32
CA LEU A 253 11.09 2.72 16.91
C LEU A 253 9.93 2.09 16.13
N SER A 254 9.28 2.87 15.27
CA SER A 254 8.22 2.39 14.38
C SER A 254 8.37 2.97 12.97
N LEU A 255 7.95 2.20 11.97
CA LEU A 255 7.96 2.53 10.56
C LEU A 255 6.54 2.43 10.01
N HIS A 256 6.10 3.50 9.37
CA HIS A 256 4.74 3.65 8.87
C HIS A 256 4.77 3.91 7.36
N LEU A 257 4.43 2.89 6.58
CA LEU A 257 4.40 2.92 5.11
C LEU A 257 3.04 2.40 4.60
N LYS A 258 2.86 2.33 3.28
CA LYS A 258 1.65 1.83 2.62
C LYS A 258 1.95 0.72 1.61
N ALA A 259 2.78 -0.25 2.00
CA ALA A 259 3.33 -1.30 1.14
C ALA A 259 2.33 -2.11 0.31
N THR A 260 1.09 -2.30 0.79
CA THR A 260 0.06 -3.02 0.02
C THR A 260 -0.46 -2.22 -1.17
N MET A 261 -0.54 -0.89 -1.02
CA MET A 261 -1.02 0.01 -2.08
C MET A 261 0.14 0.41 -2.98
N MET A 262 1.21 0.93 -2.37
CA MET A 262 2.44 1.36 -3.04
C MET A 262 3.35 0.17 -3.31
N LYS A 263 2.87 -0.77 -4.14
CA LYS A 263 3.44 -2.11 -4.35
C LYS A 263 4.89 -2.18 -4.88
N VAL A 264 5.47 -1.06 -5.27
CA VAL A 264 6.86 -0.98 -5.77
C VAL A 264 7.74 -0.21 -4.79
N SER A 265 7.44 1.08 -4.54
CA SER A 265 8.29 1.95 -3.73
C SER A 265 8.40 1.50 -2.27
N ASP A 266 7.27 1.22 -1.63
CA ASP A 266 7.22 1.05 -0.18
C ASP A 266 7.83 -0.26 0.30
N PRO A 267 7.67 -1.40 -0.38
CA PRO A 267 8.46 -2.61 -0.07
C PRO A 267 9.97 -2.39 -0.14
N ILE A 268 10.47 -1.59 -1.10
CA ILE A 268 11.91 -1.27 -1.20
C ILE A 268 12.34 -0.39 -0.02
N MET A 269 11.58 0.66 0.30
CA MET A 269 11.85 1.51 1.46
C MET A 269 11.82 0.73 2.78
N PHE A 270 10.88 -0.22 2.91
CA PHE A 270 10.78 -1.12 4.05
C PHE A 270 11.99 -2.05 4.17
N GLY A 271 12.39 -2.68 3.07
CA GLY A 271 13.55 -3.57 3.02
C GLY A 271 14.85 -2.86 3.37
N HIS A 272 15.00 -1.58 3.01
CA HIS A 272 16.13 -0.77 3.48
C HIS A 272 16.11 -0.53 4.98
N CYS A 273 14.95 -0.31 5.60
CA CYS A 273 14.85 -0.18 7.06
C CYS A 273 15.25 -1.49 7.76
N VAL A 274 14.71 -2.62 7.30
CA VAL A 274 15.09 -3.97 7.77
C VAL A 274 16.59 -4.18 7.64
N SER A 275 17.16 -3.83 6.48
CA SER A 275 18.59 -3.99 6.19
C SER A 275 19.49 -3.14 7.09
N VAL A 276 19.03 -1.96 7.52
CA VAL A 276 19.78 -1.08 8.42
C VAL A 276 19.65 -1.56 9.87
N TYR A 277 18.45 -1.95 10.31
CA TYR A 277 18.20 -2.41 11.68
C TYR A 277 18.90 -3.74 11.99
N TYR A 278 18.84 -4.70 11.06
CA TYR A 278 19.41 -6.05 11.21
C TYR A 278 20.76 -6.22 10.49
N LYS A 279 21.48 -5.11 10.26
CA LYS A 279 22.71 -5.09 9.46
C LYS A 279 23.70 -6.20 9.85
N ASP A 280 24.00 -6.33 11.13
CA ASP A 280 25.03 -7.26 11.63
C ASP A 280 24.69 -8.73 11.32
N VAL A 281 23.42 -9.11 11.43
CA VAL A 281 22.93 -10.47 11.11
C VAL A 281 22.99 -10.71 9.60
N LEU A 282 22.50 -9.75 8.82
CA LEU A 282 22.42 -9.88 7.36
C LEU A 282 23.82 -9.92 6.73
N GLU A 283 24.79 -9.17 7.26
CA GLU A 283 26.18 -9.20 6.82
C GLU A 283 26.88 -10.51 7.23
N LYS A 284 26.70 -10.95 8.48
CA LYS A 284 27.31 -12.20 8.99
C LYS A 284 26.84 -13.44 8.21
N HIS A 285 25.57 -13.49 7.81
CA HIS A 285 24.96 -14.64 7.14
C HIS A 285 24.66 -14.42 5.65
N ALA A 286 25.30 -13.42 5.03
CA ALA A 286 24.97 -12.96 3.68
C ALA A 286 24.92 -14.08 2.62
N GLU A 287 25.87 -15.02 2.65
CA GLU A 287 25.92 -16.15 1.71
C GLU A 287 24.72 -17.07 1.87
N VAL A 288 24.43 -17.52 3.08
CA VAL A 288 23.29 -18.42 3.38
C VAL A 288 21.96 -17.74 3.08
N ILE A 289 21.82 -16.46 3.43
CA ILE A 289 20.62 -15.66 3.16
C ILE A 289 20.38 -15.53 1.66
N LYS A 290 21.44 -15.30 0.88
CA LYS A 290 21.38 -15.22 -0.58
C LYS A 290 21.01 -16.56 -1.20
N ASP A 291 21.59 -17.67 -0.74
CA ASP A 291 21.31 -19.01 -1.26
C ASP A 291 19.86 -19.46 -0.98
N LEU A 292 19.31 -19.04 0.16
CA LEU A 292 17.88 -19.22 0.48
C LEU A 292 16.95 -18.28 -0.31
N GLY A 293 17.52 -17.32 -1.05
CA GLY A 293 16.80 -16.32 -1.83
C GLY A 293 15.98 -15.35 -0.96
N VAL A 294 16.39 -15.10 0.29
CA VAL A 294 15.65 -14.22 1.21
C VAL A 294 15.46 -12.83 0.61
N ASN A 295 14.24 -12.32 0.65
CA ASN A 295 13.89 -10.99 0.17
C ASN A 295 13.53 -10.10 1.36
N VAL A 296 14.45 -9.23 1.76
CA VAL A 296 14.27 -8.29 2.88
C VAL A 296 13.12 -7.30 2.65
N ASN A 297 12.69 -7.06 1.40
CA ASN A 297 11.52 -6.22 1.10
C ASN A 297 10.21 -6.88 1.58
N ASN A 298 10.21 -8.19 1.82
CA ASN A 298 9.11 -8.93 2.45
C ASN A 298 9.19 -8.92 4.00
N GLY A 299 10.23 -8.33 4.57
CA GLY A 299 10.45 -8.22 6.01
C GLY A 299 11.18 -9.39 6.65
N LEU A 300 11.41 -9.28 7.96
CA LEU A 300 12.13 -10.30 8.74
C LEU A 300 11.40 -11.66 8.72
N GLY A 301 10.07 -11.65 8.55
CA GLY A 301 9.27 -12.87 8.43
C GLY A 301 9.69 -13.75 7.25
N ASP A 302 10.21 -13.16 6.15
CA ASP A 302 10.72 -13.91 4.99
C ASP A 302 12.00 -14.68 5.35
N LEU A 303 12.88 -14.05 6.15
CA LEU A 303 14.06 -14.72 6.69
C LEU A 303 13.66 -15.89 7.60
N TYR A 304 12.77 -15.65 8.57
CA TYR A 304 12.27 -16.71 9.46
C TYR A 304 11.66 -17.88 8.68
N ALA A 305 10.83 -17.61 7.67
CA ALA A 305 10.21 -18.67 6.86
C ALA A 305 11.23 -19.51 6.08
N LYS A 306 12.30 -18.88 5.59
CA LYS A 306 13.31 -19.56 4.76
C LYS A 306 14.35 -20.33 5.56
N ILE A 307 14.70 -19.88 6.77
CA ILE A 307 15.66 -20.59 7.63
C ILE A 307 15.07 -21.90 8.22
N GLU A 308 13.76 -22.11 8.18
CA GLU A 308 13.13 -23.39 8.56
C GLU A 308 13.64 -24.58 7.74
N ASN A 309 14.17 -24.33 6.53
CA ASN A 309 14.73 -25.37 5.67
C ASN A 309 16.22 -25.66 5.94
N LEU A 310 16.85 -24.97 6.89
CA LEU A 310 18.26 -25.17 7.23
C LEU A 310 18.46 -26.27 8.29
N PRO A 311 19.68 -26.84 8.39
CA PRO A 311 20.06 -27.64 9.54
C PRO A 311 19.89 -26.87 10.85
N GLU A 312 19.39 -27.54 11.88
CA GLU A 312 19.03 -26.93 13.18
C GLU A 312 20.15 -26.08 13.79
N ALA A 313 21.41 -26.52 13.69
CA ALA A 313 22.55 -25.75 14.20
C ALA A 313 22.68 -24.37 13.52
N LYS A 314 22.48 -24.30 12.19
CA LYS A 314 22.60 -23.05 11.44
C LYS A 314 21.37 -22.16 11.65
N LYS A 315 20.17 -22.77 11.72
CA LYS A 315 18.93 -22.07 12.09
C LYS A 315 19.07 -21.41 13.46
N SER A 316 19.49 -22.19 14.47
CA SER A 316 19.71 -21.71 15.84
C SER A 316 20.75 -20.59 15.91
N GLU A 317 21.85 -20.68 15.15
CA GLU A 317 22.86 -19.61 15.07
C GLU A 317 22.26 -18.29 14.55
N ILE A 318 21.49 -18.35 13.46
CA ILE A 318 20.86 -17.16 12.87
C ILE A 318 19.83 -16.56 13.84
N ILE A 319 19.02 -17.39 14.50
CA ILE A 319 18.03 -16.93 15.49
C ILE A 319 18.73 -16.23 16.66
N TYR A 320 19.80 -16.81 17.19
CA TYR A 320 20.59 -16.22 18.26
C TYR A 320 21.16 -14.85 17.87
N ASP A 321 21.70 -14.72 16.65
CA ASP A 321 22.23 -13.44 16.20
C ASP A 321 21.12 -12.40 16.00
N ILE A 322 19.91 -12.79 15.60
CA ILE A 322 18.74 -11.90 15.56
C ILE A 322 18.36 -11.43 16.97
N GLU A 323 18.36 -12.32 17.96
CA GLU A 323 18.09 -11.96 19.36
C GLU A 323 19.12 -10.96 19.89
N ALA A 324 20.41 -11.14 19.56
CA ALA A 324 21.48 -10.21 19.94
C ALA A 324 21.30 -8.80 19.33
N VAL A 325 20.66 -8.67 18.17
CA VAL A 325 20.29 -7.35 17.62
C VAL A 325 19.31 -6.64 18.53
N TYR A 326 18.31 -7.33 19.08
CA TYR A 326 17.32 -6.71 19.96
C TYR A 326 17.89 -6.27 21.32
N GLU A 327 19.03 -6.81 21.74
CA GLU A 327 19.73 -6.37 22.95
C GLU A 327 20.52 -5.06 22.74
N THR A 328 20.88 -4.76 21.48
CA THR A 328 21.76 -3.63 21.14
C THR A 328 21.04 -2.49 20.42
N GLN A 329 19.92 -2.78 19.75
CA GLN A 329 19.09 -1.82 19.02
C GLN A 329 17.91 -1.32 19.88
N PRO A 330 17.27 -0.19 19.52
CA PRO A 330 16.06 0.26 20.20
C PRO A 330 14.94 -0.74 20.00
N LYS A 331 14.08 -0.85 21.01
CA LYS A 331 12.89 -1.69 20.95
C LYS A 331 12.01 -1.25 19.78
N LEU A 332 11.52 -2.22 19.01
CA LEU A 332 10.55 -1.96 17.95
C LEU A 332 9.13 -1.93 18.51
N ALA A 333 8.26 -1.14 17.87
CA ALA A 333 6.83 -1.30 18.04
C ALA A 333 6.39 -2.72 17.62
N MET A 334 5.43 -3.27 18.35
CA MET A 334 4.92 -4.62 18.16
C MET A 334 3.57 -4.62 17.44
N VAL A 335 3.40 -5.60 16.56
CA VAL A 335 2.12 -5.97 15.96
C VAL A 335 1.40 -6.96 16.87
N ASP A 336 2.15 -7.93 17.42
CA ASP A 336 1.68 -8.91 18.39
C ASP A 336 2.83 -9.25 19.34
N SER A 337 2.85 -8.60 20.52
CA SER A 337 3.85 -8.78 21.59
C SER A 337 3.92 -10.24 22.05
N SER A 338 2.77 -10.91 22.19
CA SER A 338 2.65 -12.30 22.67
C SER A 338 3.31 -13.34 21.75
N LYS A 339 3.51 -12.97 20.48
CA LYS A 339 4.14 -13.82 19.45
C LYS A 339 5.48 -13.27 18.96
N GLY A 340 5.98 -12.20 19.56
CA GLY A 340 7.21 -11.54 19.12
C GLY A 340 7.13 -10.89 17.73
N ILE A 341 5.92 -10.63 17.20
CA ILE A 341 5.77 -10.05 15.86
C ILE A 341 5.97 -8.55 15.95
N THR A 342 7.13 -8.09 15.46
CA THR A 342 7.52 -6.66 15.41
C THR A 342 6.95 -5.95 14.18
N ASN A 343 7.05 -4.62 14.19
CA ASN A 343 6.75 -3.76 13.05
C ASN A 343 7.56 -4.10 11.78
N LEU A 344 8.77 -4.67 11.92
CA LEU A 344 9.65 -5.04 10.80
C LEU A 344 9.46 -6.50 10.32
N HIS A 345 8.49 -7.24 10.87
CA HIS A 345 8.23 -8.62 10.45
C HIS A 345 7.63 -8.73 9.04
N VAL A 346 6.59 -7.95 8.75
CA VAL A 346 5.87 -8.00 7.46
C VAL A 346 5.48 -6.57 7.07
N PRO A 347 5.78 -6.11 5.84
CA PRO A 347 5.58 -4.72 5.41
C PRO A 347 4.12 -4.25 5.44
N ASN A 348 3.16 -5.18 5.44
CA ASN A 348 1.74 -4.89 5.42
C ASN A 348 1.08 -4.89 6.81
N ASN A 349 1.83 -5.22 7.88
CA ASN A 349 1.24 -5.27 9.22
C ASN A 349 0.93 -3.88 9.78
N ILE A 350 1.75 -2.88 9.46
CA ILE A 350 1.58 -1.49 9.92
C ILE A 350 1.40 -0.60 8.69
N ILE A 351 0.17 -0.15 8.47
CA ILE A 351 -0.23 0.65 7.31
C ILE A 351 -0.52 2.07 7.77
N ILE A 352 0.24 3.04 7.26
CA ILE A 352 0.31 4.43 7.75
C ILE A 352 -1.06 5.08 8.03
N ASP A 353 -2.03 4.93 7.12
CA ASP A 353 -3.35 5.56 7.23
C ASP A 353 -4.26 4.92 8.28
N ALA A 354 -3.93 3.72 8.75
CA ALA A 354 -4.58 3.07 9.89
C ALA A 354 -3.76 3.20 11.17
N SER A 355 -2.44 3.08 11.08
CA SER A 355 -1.55 3.07 12.23
C SER A 355 -1.35 4.46 12.85
N MET A 356 -1.13 5.52 12.04
CA MET A 356 -0.85 6.84 12.59
C MET A 356 -2.06 7.44 13.35
N PRO A 357 -3.32 7.29 12.87
CA PRO A 357 -4.47 7.67 13.69
C PRO A 357 -4.57 6.90 15.01
N VAL A 358 -4.13 5.63 15.04
CA VAL A 358 -4.08 4.84 16.29
C VAL A 358 -2.99 5.35 17.22
N VAL A 359 -1.80 5.70 16.71
CA VAL A 359 -0.73 6.34 17.50
C VAL A 359 -1.28 7.60 18.16
N VAL A 360 -1.95 8.48 17.40
CA VAL A 360 -2.54 9.72 17.94
C VAL A 360 -3.63 9.42 18.98
N ARG A 361 -4.52 8.46 18.68
CA ARG A 361 -5.60 8.06 19.58
C ARG A 361 -5.08 7.47 20.89
N ASP A 362 -4.00 6.71 20.84
CA ASP A 362 -3.43 6.00 21.99
C ASP A 362 -2.39 6.86 22.76
N GLY A 363 -2.49 8.19 22.61
CA GLY A 363 -1.70 9.14 23.38
C GLY A 363 -0.27 9.31 22.87
N GLY A 364 -0.07 9.16 21.56
CA GLY A 364 1.24 9.19 20.92
C GLY A 364 2.04 7.89 21.05
N ARG A 365 1.41 6.77 21.45
CA ARG A 365 2.12 5.56 21.88
C ARG A 365 1.80 4.34 21.03
N MET A 366 2.71 3.37 21.07
CA MET A 366 2.54 2.04 20.46
C MET A 366 2.88 0.95 21.47
N TRP A 367 2.47 -0.28 21.20
CA TRP A 367 2.75 -1.44 22.05
C TRP A 367 4.20 -1.88 21.89
N GLY A 368 4.90 -2.03 23.01
CA GLY A 368 6.26 -2.55 23.10
C GLY A 368 6.30 -4.07 23.31
N PRO A 369 7.51 -4.66 23.37
CA PRO A 369 7.70 -6.11 23.61
C PRO A 369 7.24 -6.57 25.00
N ASP A 370 7.07 -5.65 25.94
CA ASP A 370 6.58 -5.88 27.31
C ASP A 370 5.05 -5.81 27.42
N ASP A 371 4.35 -5.75 26.28
CA ASP A 371 2.90 -5.60 26.22
C ASP A 371 2.40 -4.34 26.94
N GLN A 372 3.16 -3.24 26.82
CA GLN A 372 2.80 -1.92 27.35
C GLN A 372 2.86 -0.83 26.26
N LEU A 373 2.04 0.20 26.42
CA LEU A 373 2.10 1.40 25.57
C LEU A 373 3.31 2.28 25.94
N GLN A 374 4.15 2.57 24.97
CA GLN A 374 5.34 3.42 25.12
C GLN A 374 5.39 4.48 24.03
N ASP A 375 6.05 5.62 24.34
CA ASP A 375 6.32 6.67 23.36
C ASP A 375 7.13 6.11 22.18
N THR A 376 6.98 6.71 21.00
CA THR A 376 7.60 6.20 19.78
C THR A 376 8.12 7.30 18.85
N ILE A 377 9.22 7.01 18.18
CA ILE A 377 9.62 7.68 16.95
C ILE A 377 8.93 6.96 15.78
N ALA A 378 7.88 7.59 15.25
CA ALA A 378 7.12 7.13 14.10
C ALA A 378 7.78 7.60 12.81
N MET A 379 8.59 6.74 12.19
CA MET A 379 9.26 7.03 10.93
C MET A 379 8.25 7.01 9.77
N VAL A 380 8.12 8.15 9.10
CA VAL A 380 7.44 8.35 7.83
C VAL A 380 8.47 9.00 6.91
N PRO A 381 9.26 8.24 6.13
CA PRO A 381 10.47 8.75 5.50
C PRO A 381 10.24 9.97 4.59
N ASP A 382 9.20 9.93 3.76
CA ASP A 382 8.90 11.00 2.81
C ASP A 382 8.05 12.12 3.43
N ARG A 383 8.43 13.38 3.14
CA ARG A 383 7.79 14.55 3.72
C ARG A 383 6.44 14.94 3.15
N CYS A 384 6.00 14.40 2.01
CA CYS A 384 4.73 14.81 1.38
C CYS A 384 3.55 14.73 2.37
N TYR A 385 3.54 13.72 3.23
CA TYR A 385 2.45 13.49 4.19
C TYR A 385 2.92 13.28 5.64
N ALA A 386 4.21 13.31 5.94
CA ALA A 386 4.69 13.14 7.31
C ALA A 386 4.28 14.31 8.22
N THR A 387 4.37 15.53 7.69
CA THR A 387 4.21 16.78 8.46
C THR A 387 2.80 16.96 9.03
N ILE A 388 1.77 16.46 8.36
CA ILE A 388 0.38 16.51 8.85
C ILE A 388 0.19 15.66 10.12
N TYR A 389 0.88 14.52 10.21
CA TYR A 389 0.83 13.68 11.41
C TYR A 389 1.64 14.29 12.53
N GLN A 390 2.81 14.89 12.21
CA GLN A 390 3.59 15.62 13.19
C GLN A 390 2.77 16.75 13.84
N GLU A 391 2.05 17.54 13.04
CA GLU A 391 1.20 18.61 13.55
C GLU A 391 0.08 18.08 14.46
N ALA A 392 -0.54 16.96 14.10
CA ALA A 392 -1.56 16.32 14.94
C ALA A 392 -0.98 15.83 16.29
N ILE A 393 0.25 15.32 16.30
CA ILE A 393 0.96 14.94 17.52
C ILE A 393 1.25 16.18 18.38
N GLU A 394 1.77 17.26 17.79
CA GLU A 394 2.07 18.50 18.54
C GLU A 394 0.82 19.18 19.09
N ASP A 395 -0.30 19.19 18.34
CA ASP A 395 -1.59 19.69 18.82
C ASP A 395 -2.04 18.91 20.06
N CYS A 396 -1.97 17.57 20.03
CA CYS A 396 -2.37 16.75 21.16
C CYS A 396 -1.41 16.86 22.37
N LYS A 397 -0.10 17.03 22.15
CA LYS A 397 0.84 17.33 23.24
C LYS A 397 0.49 18.64 23.95
N LYS A 398 0.05 19.65 23.19
CA LYS A 398 -0.28 20.98 23.72
C LYS A 398 -1.67 21.06 24.34
N HIS A 399 -2.63 20.34 23.78
CA HIS A 399 -4.06 20.49 24.10
C HIS A 399 -4.69 19.24 24.72
N GLY A 400 -3.94 18.15 24.86
CA GLY A 400 -4.42 16.86 25.32
C GLY A 400 -5.17 16.10 24.22
N ALA A 401 -5.77 14.97 24.59
CA ALA A 401 -6.48 14.11 23.65
C ALA A 401 -7.75 14.79 23.09
N PHE A 402 -8.12 14.47 21.85
CA PHE A 402 -9.40 14.92 21.29
C PHE A 402 -10.58 14.41 22.11
N ASN A 403 -11.61 15.23 22.27
CA ASN A 403 -12.84 14.85 22.96
C ASN A 403 -13.96 14.49 21.96
N PRO A 404 -14.34 13.21 21.78
CA PRO A 404 -15.38 12.81 20.83
C PRO A 404 -16.77 13.41 21.12
N SER A 405 -17.04 13.76 22.39
CA SER A 405 -18.32 14.35 22.80
C SER A 405 -18.53 15.78 22.31
N THR A 406 -17.44 16.52 22.07
CA THR A 406 -17.50 17.96 21.73
C THR A 406 -16.81 18.32 20.43
N MET A 407 -15.85 17.52 19.94
CA MET A 407 -15.08 17.84 18.73
C MET A 407 -16.00 18.02 17.52
N GLY A 408 -15.56 18.84 16.56
CA GLY A 408 -16.23 19.02 15.27
C GLY A 408 -16.16 17.79 14.36
N SER A 409 -16.25 18.02 13.05
CA SER A 409 -16.08 16.99 12.03
C SER A 409 -15.27 17.57 10.88
N VAL A 410 -14.29 16.80 10.40
CA VAL A 410 -13.55 17.10 9.17
C VAL A 410 -14.05 16.13 8.10
N SER A 411 -14.54 16.68 6.99
CA SER A 411 -14.96 15.90 5.82
C SER A 411 -13.87 15.96 4.75
N ASN A 412 -13.90 15.05 3.79
CA ASN A 412 -12.88 14.96 2.74
C ASN A 412 -13.55 14.95 1.36
N VAL A 413 -13.23 15.95 0.55
CA VAL A 413 -13.39 15.90 -0.91
C VAL A 413 -12.02 15.53 -1.48
N GLY A 414 -11.93 14.34 -2.10
CA GLY A 414 -10.65 13.75 -2.49
C GLY A 414 -10.54 13.50 -3.98
N LEU A 415 -9.48 14.03 -4.59
CA LEU A 415 -9.08 13.74 -5.96
C LEU A 415 -8.62 12.28 -6.05
N MET A 416 -9.30 11.47 -6.85
CA MET A 416 -8.93 10.04 -7.02
C MET A 416 -9.32 9.44 -8.37
N ALA A 417 -10.17 10.12 -9.15
CA ALA A 417 -10.68 9.59 -10.39
C ALA A 417 -9.54 9.25 -11.36
N GLN A 418 -9.70 8.16 -12.11
CA GLN A 418 -8.76 7.74 -13.15
C GLN A 418 -7.33 7.51 -12.66
N LYS A 419 -7.19 7.03 -11.42
CA LYS A 419 -5.90 6.72 -10.76
C LYS A 419 -5.00 7.96 -10.64
N ALA A 420 -5.59 9.07 -10.20
CA ALA A 420 -4.86 10.32 -9.99
C ALA A 420 -3.62 10.12 -9.08
N GLU A 421 -2.57 10.88 -9.37
CA GLU A 421 -1.36 10.99 -8.54
C GLU A 421 -0.67 9.62 -8.31
N GLU A 422 -0.24 9.33 -7.08
CA GLU A 422 0.54 8.14 -6.74
C GLU A 422 -0.19 6.81 -7.01
N TYR A 423 -1.53 6.79 -6.95
CA TYR A 423 -2.31 5.58 -7.22
C TYR A 423 -2.13 5.07 -8.65
N GLY A 424 -1.74 5.96 -9.57
CA GLY A 424 -1.42 5.64 -10.96
C GLY A 424 0.05 5.36 -11.23
N SER A 425 0.94 5.50 -10.24
CA SER A 425 2.40 5.56 -10.47
C SER A 425 3.10 4.19 -10.56
N HIS A 426 2.44 3.10 -10.18
CA HIS A 426 3.12 1.80 -9.97
C HIS A 426 3.83 1.25 -11.22
N ASP A 427 3.24 1.45 -12.40
CA ASP A 427 3.82 1.00 -13.67
C ASP A 427 4.85 1.99 -14.25
N LYS A 428 5.16 3.03 -13.48
CA LYS A 428 6.10 4.12 -13.75
C LYS A 428 7.04 4.37 -12.55
N THR A 429 7.15 3.39 -11.65
CA THR A 429 8.07 3.41 -10.51
C THR A 429 9.17 2.41 -10.77
N PHE A 430 10.43 2.83 -10.65
CA PHE A 430 11.60 2.02 -11.01
C PHE A 430 12.70 2.19 -9.97
N GLU A 431 13.37 1.10 -9.67
CA GLU A 431 14.68 1.13 -9.01
C GLU A 431 15.73 1.49 -10.06
N ALA A 432 16.51 2.53 -9.79
CA ALA A 432 17.51 3.05 -10.70
C ALA A 432 18.64 2.02 -10.89
N PRO A 433 18.98 1.67 -12.14
CA PRO A 433 19.94 0.60 -12.42
C PRO A 433 21.40 0.99 -12.17
N GLY A 434 21.68 2.28 -11.96
CA GLY A 434 23.03 2.82 -11.83
C GLY A 434 23.04 4.34 -11.72
N GLU A 435 24.24 4.90 -11.63
CA GLU A 435 24.47 6.35 -11.67
C GLU A 435 24.11 6.94 -13.04
N GLY A 436 23.29 7.98 -13.06
CA GLY A 436 22.93 8.69 -14.28
C GLY A 436 21.68 9.54 -14.14
N VAL A 437 20.87 9.57 -15.20
CA VAL A 437 19.64 10.35 -15.28
C VAL A 437 18.49 9.47 -15.75
N ILE A 438 17.34 9.57 -15.08
CA ILE A 438 16.07 9.08 -15.62
C ILE A 438 15.31 10.27 -16.20
N ARG A 439 14.93 10.15 -17.47
CA ARG A 439 14.26 11.21 -18.22
C ARG A 439 12.96 10.75 -18.85
N VAL A 440 12.00 11.66 -18.90
CA VAL A 440 10.73 11.52 -19.61
C VAL A 440 10.86 12.27 -20.93
N VAL A 441 10.87 11.51 -22.03
CA VAL A 441 11.10 12.05 -23.38
C VAL A 441 9.89 11.82 -24.27
N ASP A 442 9.56 12.77 -25.12
CA ASP A 442 8.53 12.58 -26.12
C ASP A 442 9.06 11.91 -27.42
N GLN A 443 8.16 11.64 -28.36
CA GLN A 443 8.50 11.02 -29.64
C GLN A 443 9.43 11.88 -30.53
N GLY A 444 9.49 13.20 -30.30
CA GLY A 444 10.40 14.11 -30.99
C GLY A 444 11.80 14.19 -30.35
N GLY A 445 11.99 13.54 -29.20
CA GLY A 445 13.22 13.60 -28.41
C GLY A 445 13.29 14.80 -27.47
N GLU A 446 12.20 15.56 -27.29
CA GLU A 446 12.12 16.62 -26.28
C GLU A 446 12.15 15.98 -24.89
N VAL A 447 13.10 16.38 -24.04
CA VAL A 447 13.11 16.02 -22.62
C VAL A 447 12.10 16.90 -21.90
N LEU A 448 11.06 16.27 -21.35
CA LEU A 448 10.00 16.99 -20.63
C LEU A 448 10.34 17.21 -19.16
N LEU A 449 10.89 16.18 -18.51
CA LEU A 449 11.30 16.13 -17.10
C LEU A 449 12.50 15.18 -16.97
N GLU A 450 13.45 15.48 -16.10
CA GLU A 450 14.58 14.60 -15.82
C GLU A 450 15.11 14.75 -14.40
N LEU A 451 15.57 13.64 -13.82
CA LEU A 451 16.15 13.59 -12.48
C LEU A 451 17.45 12.79 -12.50
N LYS A 452 18.46 13.29 -11.80
CA LYS A 452 19.65 12.52 -11.47
C LYS A 452 19.29 11.41 -10.49
N VAL A 453 19.88 10.24 -10.68
CA VAL A 453 19.66 9.07 -9.85
C VAL A 453 20.98 8.37 -9.56
N GLU A 454 21.07 7.80 -8.36
CA GLU A 454 22.14 6.88 -7.95
C GLU A 454 21.64 5.44 -8.01
N THR A 455 22.55 4.47 -7.96
CA THR A 455 22.21 3.03 -7.99
C THR A 455 21.25 2.67 -6.84
N GLY A 456 20.11 2.05 -7.18
CA GLY A 456 19.10 1.65 -6.21
C GLY A 456 18.09 2.74 -5.83
N ASP A 457 18.29 3.99 -6.25
CA ASP A 457 17.33 5.06 -5.99
C ASP A 457 15.94 4.72 -6.55
N ILE A 458 14.89 5.13 -5.85
CA ILE A 458 13.51 4.84 -6.27
C ILE A 458 13.00 6.05 -7.04
N PHE A 459 12.89 5.93 -8.36
CA PHE A 459 12.27 6.93 -9.22
C PHE A 459 10.79 6.62 -9.39
N ARG A 460 9.93 7.66 -9.44
CA ARG A 460 8.52 7.53 -9.82
C ARG A 460 8.06 8.67 -10.72
N MET A 461 7.09 8.36 -11.59
CA MET A 461 6.31 9.35 -12.33
C MET A 461 4.82 9.18 -12.04
N CYS A 462 4.12 10.27 -11.70
CA CYS A 462 2.66 10.28 -11.52
C CYS A 462 1.94 11.05 -12.63
N GLN A 463 0.62 10.89 -12.67
CA GLN A 463 -0.26 11.45 -13.70
C GLN A 463 -1.59 11.88 -13.09
N THR A 464 -2.01 13.11 -13.36
CA THR A 464 -3.31 13.63 -12.94
C THR A 464 -3.97 14.36 -14.10
N LYS A 465 -5.11 13.84 -14.55
CA LYS A 465 -5.83 14.36 -15.71
C LYS A 465 -6.66 15.59 -15.32
N ASN A 466 -6.81 16.53 -16.26
CA ASN A 466 -7.58 17.75 -16.02
C ASN A 466 -9.05 17.49 -15.66
N ALA A 467 -9.71 16.54 -16.33
CA ALA A 467 -11.13 16.26 -16.05
C ALA A 467 -11.40 15.82 -14.59
N PRO A 468 -10.64 14.86 -14.01
CA PRO A 468 -10.64 14.61 -12.56
C PRO A 468 -10.41 15.84 -11.68
N ILE A 469 -9.49 16.74 -12.05
CA ILE A 469 -9.24 17.98 -11.29
C ILE A 469 -10.49 18.88 -11.31
N GLN A 470 -11.06 19.10 -12.49
CA GLN A 470 -12.26 19.95 -12.66
C GLN A 470 -13.49 19.38 -11.94
N ASP A 471 -13.63 18.06 -11.86
CA ASP A 471 -14.70 17.41 -11.09
C ASP A 471 -14.50 17.52 -9.57
N CYS A 472 -13.24 17.66 -9.12
CA CYS A 472 -12.91 17.75 -7.70
C CYS A 472 -13.04 19.18 -7.14
N LEU A 473 -12.87 20.19 -7.99
CA LEU A 473 -13.03 21.61 -7.66
C LEU A 473 -14.52 21.99 -7.61
#